data_AF-E9GYX9-F1
#
_entry.id   AF-E9GYX9-F1
#
_cell.length_a   1.000
_cell.length_b   1.000
_cell.length_c   1.000
_cell.angle_alpha   90.00
_cell.angle_beta   90.00
_cell.angle_gamma   90.00
#
_symmetry.space_group_name_H-M   'P 1'
#
loop_
_entity.id
_entity.type
_entity.pdbx_description
1 polymer ?
#
loop_
_entity_poly.entity_id
_entity_poly.type
_entity_poly.pdbx_seq_one_letter_code
_entity_poly.pdbx_strand_id
1 'polypeptide(L)'
;MDLTCVVRRHVKVLSRRKCNFSDAVFNPPQFVDIFPDPQLTSLFTIARSKEIRVQCQACDVSALNINTDCATTEAHGVFHKEGGWPRDVNPQEADQTARYRKKIEKDEACSRTVLQLGHVELI
;
A
#
# COMPACT_ATOMS: atom_id res chain seq x y z
N MET A 1 19.72 0.64 43.86
CA MET A 1 20.79 -0.05 43.11
C MET A 1 20.33 -0.09 41.67
N ASP A 2 20.95 0.72 40.82
CA ASP A 2 20.49 1.01 39.46
C ASP A 2 20.86 -0.15 38.51
N LEU A 3 19.86 -0.76 37.85
CA LEU A 3 20.00 -1.91 36.93
C LEU A 3 20.98 -1.64 35.77
N THR A 4 21.35 -0.37 35.57
CA THR A 4 22.33 0.09 34.58
C THR A 4 23.76 -0.39 34.84
N CYS A 5 24.11 -0.81 36.06
CA CYS A 5 25.49 -1.19 36.40
C CYS A 5 25.93 -2.55 35.83
N VAL A 6 25.04 -3.55 35.80
CA VAL A 6 25.36 -4.92 35.31
C VAL A 6 25.54 -4.92 33.79
N VAL A 7 24.65 -4.21 33.07
CA VAL A 7 24.72 -4.08 31.62
C VAL A 7 26.03 -3.42 31.20
N ARG A 8 26.44 -2.33 31.86
CA ARG A 8 27.70 -1.62 31.55
C ARG A 8 28.96 -2.46 31.76
N ARG A 9 28.96 -3.43 32.70
CA ARG A 9 30.12 -4.30 32.95
C ARG A 9 30.34 -5.32 31.84
N HIS A 10 29.25 -5.88 31.29
CA HIS A 10 29.30 -6.84 30.19
C HIS A 10 29.33 -6.20 28.80
N VAL A 11 29.07 -4.90 28.67
CA VAL A 11 29.26 -4.13 27.42
C VAL A 11 30.68 -4.27 26.88
N LYS A 12 31.73 -4.37 27.71
CA LYS A 12 33.11 -4.62 27.23
C LYS A 12 33.30 -6.01 26.59
N VAL A 13 32.54 -7.02 27.05
CA VAL A 13 32.57 -8.38 26.50
C VAL A 13 31.80 -8.43 25.19
N LEU A 14 30.65 -7.74 25.12
CA LEU A 14 29.80 -7.66 23.93
C LEU A 14 30.40 -6.75 22.84
N SER A 15 31.05 -5.65 23.21
CA SER A 15 31.60 -4.65 22.29
C SER A 15 32.82 -5.12 21.49
N ARG A 16 33.50 -6.20 21.89
CA ARG A 16 34.62 -6.78 21.12
C ARG A 16 34.16 -7.65 19.94
N ARG A 17 32.86 -7.94 19.83
CA ARG A 17 32.29 -8.73 18.74
C ARG A 17 31.50 -7.80 17.83
N LYS A 18 31.93 -7.66 16.57
CA LYS A 18 31.20 -6.84 15.59
C LYS A 18 29.89 -7.56 15.24
N CYS A 19 28.74 -7.03 15.66
CA CYS A 19 27.44 -7.48 15.19
C CYS A 19 27.21 -6.91 13.77
N ASN A 20 27.33 -7.75 12.75
CA ASN A 20 26.92 -7.40 11.39
C ASN A 20 25.59 -8.10 11.11
N PHE A 21 24.48 -7.37 11.19
CA PHE A 21 23.13 -7.93 11.07
C PHE A 21 22.83 -8.51 9.67
N SER A 22 23.66 -8.19 8.68
CA SER A 22 23.54 -8.68 7.31
C SER A 22 24.04 -10.12 7.10
N ASP A 23 24.69 -10.73 8.10
CA ASP A 23 25.43 -12.00 7.95
C ASP A 23 24.76 -13.22 8.61
N ALA A 24 23.48 -13.08 8.98
CA ALA A 24 22.70 -14.12 9.67
C ALA A 24 22.51 -15.42 8.85
N VAL A 25 22.80 -15.38 7.55
CA VAL A 25 22.70 -16.54 6.63
C VAL A 25 23.97 -17.39 6.66
N PHE A 26 25.14 -16.80 6.95
CA PHE A 26 26.43 -17.51 6.94
C PHE A 26 26.97 -17.87 8.33
N ASN A 27 26.54 -17.18 9.38
CA ASN A 27 27.03 -17.39 10.74
C ASN A 27 25.90 -17.80 11.70
N PRO A 28 26.07 -18.88 12.50
CA PRO A 28 25.06 -19.31 13.46
C PRO A 28 24.83 -18.26 14.56
N PRO A 29 23.60 -18.13 15.09
CA PRO A 29 23.29 -17.18 16.15
C PRO A 29 24.16 -17.45 17.37
N GLN A 30 24.91 -16.43 17.80
CA GLN A 30 25.76 -16.52 18.97
C GLN A 30 24.93 -16.24 20.22
N PHE A 31 24.73 -17.26 21.04
CA PHE A 31 24.12 -17.14 22.36
C PHE A 31 25.23 -16.85 23.39
N VAL A 32 24.98 -15.89 24.27
CA VAL A 32 25.85 -15.62 25.42
C VAL A 32 24.97 -15.60 26.65
N ASP A 33 25.21 -16.57 27.53
CA ASP A 33 24.54 -16.62 28.83
C ASP A 33 25.17 -15.60 29.77
N ILE A 34 24.34 -14.68 30.26
CA ILE A 34 24.73 -13.67 31.24
C ILE A 34 24.15 -14.09 32.58
N PHE A 35 24.99 -14.63 33.45
CA PHE A 35 24.60 -15.02 34.79
C PHE A 35 24.60 -13.80 35.74
N PRO A 36 23.66 -13.73 36.71
CA PRO A 36 23.62 -12.66 37.69
C PRO A 36 24.87 -12.66 38.56
N ASP A 37 25.37 -11.46 38.91
CA ASP A 37 26.56 -11.31 39.76
C ASP A 37 26.26 -11.84 41.18
N PRO A 38 27.00 -12.84 41.68
CA PRO A 38 26.73 -13.45 42.98
C PRO A 38 26.88 -12.46 44.15
N GLN A 39 27.72 -11.43 44.02
CA GLN A 39 27.90 -10.41 45.07
C GLN A 39 26.73 -9.42 45.13
N LEU A 40 26.12 -9.11 43.99
CA LEU A 40 24.88 -8.32 43.97
C LEU A 40 23.67 -9.14 44.41
N THR A 41 23.70 -10.44 44.16
CA THR A 41 22.63 -11.37 44.56
C THR A 41 22.55 -11.48 46.09
N SER A 42 23.68 -11.53 46.78
CA SER A 42 23.70 -11.58 48.25
C SER A 42 23.28 -10.28 48.92
N LEU A 43 23.45 -9.14 48.26
CA LEU A 43 23.02 -7.82 48.72
C LEU A 43 21.57 -7.50 48.34
N PHE A 44 20.93 -8.33 47.51
CA PHE A 44 19.55 -8.14 47.09
C PHE A 44 18.61 -8.43 48.25
N THR A 45 17.99 -7.39 48.78
CA THR A 45 16.90 -7.50 49.75
C THR A 45 15.60 -7.17 49.06
N ILE A 46 14.61 -8.08 49.11
CA ILE A 46 13.27 -7.80 48.61
C ILE A 46 12.68 -6.71 49.52
N ALA A 47 12.53 -5.49 48.99
CA ALA A 47 11.86 -4.43 49.70
C ALA A 47 10.40 -4.84 49.96
N ARG A 48 9.88 -4.61 51.17
CA ARG A 48 8.45 -4.77 51.46
C ARG A 48 7.65 -4.01 50.40
N SER A 49 6.59 -4.65 49.90
CA SER A 49 5.73 -4.12 48.84
C SER A 49 5.40 -2.66 49.09
N LYS A 50 6.04 -1.78 48.33
CA LYS A 50 5.66 -0.38 48.29
C LYS A 50 4.48 -0.32 47.34
N GLU A 51 3.35 0.20 47.81
CA GLU A 51 2.26 0.55 46.91
C GLU A 51 2.78 1.63 45.95
N ILE A 52 3.08 1.22 44.73
CA ILE A 52 3.37 2.13 43.63
C ILE A 52 2.03 2.34 42.95
N ARG A 53 1.45 3.53 43.10
CA ARG A 53 0.34 3.94 42.24
C ARG A 53 0.88 4.11 40.83
N VAL A 54 0.69 3.09 40.00
CA VAL A 54 0.83 3.23 38.55
C VAL A 54 -0.42 3.95 38.10
N GLN A 55 -0.29 5.24 37.79
CA GLN A 55 -1.32 5.90 37.01
C GLN A 55 -1.18 5.29 35.61
N CYS A 56 -2.01 4.29 35.30
CA CYS A 56 -2.29 3.98 33.91
C CYS A 56 -2.89 5.28 33.37
N GLN A 57 -2.09 6.06 32.66
CA GLN A 57 -2.58 7.13 31.82
C GLN A 57 -3.38 6.41 30.74
N ALA A 58 -4.62 6.07 31.09
CA ALA A 58 -5.56 5.39 30.25
C ALA A 58 -5.88 6.38 29.17
N CYS A 59 -5.11 6.26 28.09
CA CYS A 59 -5.24 7.01 26.86
C CYS A 59 -5.00 8.51 27.07
N ASP A 60 -3.81 8.98 26.71
CA ASP A 60 -3.70 10.31 26.12
C ASP A 60 -4.54 10.30 24.85
N VAL A 61 -5.86 10.49 25.01
CA VAL A 61 -6.77 10.73 23.90
C VAL A 61 -6.41 12.11 23.36
N SER A 62 -5.51 12.13 22.39
CA SER A 62 -5.33 13.29 21.53
C SER A 62 -6.64 13.51 20.79
N ALA A 63 -7.47 14.42 21.30
CA ALA A 63 -8.68 14.88 20.64
C ALA A 63 -8.27 15.70 19.40
N LEU A 64 -7.95 15.01 18.31
CA LEU A 64 -7.52 15.64 17.07
C LEU A 64 -8.72 15.80 16.14
N ASN A 65 -9.32 16.99 16.16
CA ASN A 65 -10.41 17.33 15.25
C ASN A 65 -9.84 17.98 13.98
N ILE A 66 -9.26 17.18 13.09
CA ILE A 66 -8.83 17.64 11.76
C ILE A 66 -10.01 17.50 10.80
N ASN A 67 -10.44 18.62 10.23
CA ASN A 67 -11.38 18.64 9.12
C ASN A 67 -10.58 18.59 7.82
N THR A 68 -10.92 17.66 6.93
CA THR A 68 -10.36 17.63 5.57
C THR A 68 -11.39 18.24 4.63
N ASP A 69 -11.00 19.26 3.88
CA ASP A 69 -11.87 19.86 2.88
C ASP A 69 -12.19 18.85 1.77
N CYS A 70 -13.46 18.75 1.40
CA CYS A 70 -13.87 17.92 0.28
C CYS A 70 -13.46 18.59 -1.03
N ALA A 71 -12.49 18.01 -1.73
CA ALA A 71 -12.14 18.43 -3.08
C ALA A 71 -13.24 17.98 -4.07
N THR A 72 -13.81 18.93 -4.79
CA THR A 72 -14.75 18.66 -5.89
C THR A 72 -13.98 18.16 -7.10
N THR A 73 -14.27 16.94 -7.53
CA THR A 73 -13.75 16.39 -8.79
C THR A 73 -14.82 16.46 -9.86
N GLU A 74 -14.48 17.07 -10.99
CA GLU A 74 -15.33 17.11 -12.18
C GLU A 74 -14.80 16.09 -13.19
N ALA A 75 -15.67 15.20 -13.64
CA ALA A 75 -15.34 14.22 -14.66
C ALA A 75 -15.51 14.87 -16.05
N HIS A 76 -14.40 15.31 -16.64
CA HIS A 76 -14.39 15.75 -18.04
C HIS A 76 -14.11 14.55 -18.95
N GLY A 77 -15.13 14.10 -19.68
CA GLY A 77 -14.96 13.17 -20.78
C GLY A 77 -14.52 13.88 -22.05
N VAL A 78 -13.62 13.28 -22.83
CA VAL A 78 -13.28 13.77 -24.17
C VAL A 78 -14.25 13.17 -25.18
N PHE A 79 -15.12 14.00 -25.76
CA PHE A 79 -15.98 13.58 -26.87
C PHE A 79 -15.17 13.64 -28.16
N HIS A 80 -14.64 12.48 -28.59
CA HIS A 80 -13.88 12.40 -29.82
C HIS A 80 -14.84 12.43 -31.01
N LYS A 81 -15.06 13.63 -31.59
CA LYS A 81 -15.96 13.83 -32.74
C LYS A 81 -15.46 13.17 -34.04
N GLU A 82 -14.18 12.82 -34.11
CA GLU A 82 -13.50 12.37 -35.35
C GLU A 82 -13.37 10.84 -35.44
N GLY A 83 -13.97 10.10 -34.51
CA GLY A 83 -13.71 8.67 -34.34
C GLY A 83 -14.67 7.78 -35.08
N GLY A 84 -14.24 6.54 -35.25
CA GLY A 84 -15.04 5.47 -35.86
C GLY A 84 -14.67 5.16 -37.30
N TRP A 85 -13.84 5.98 -37.94
CA TRP A 85 -13.28 5.65 -39.25
C TRP A 85 -12.16 4.62 -39.12
N PRO A 86 -12.10 3.60 -39.99
CA PRO A 86 -10.96 2.70 -40.06
C PRO A 86 -9.67 3.46 -40.35
N ARG A 87 -8.53 2.87 -39.98
CA ARG A 87 -7.19 3.44 -40.19
C ARG A 87 -6.96 3.96 -41.62
N ASP A 88 -7.58 3.32 -42.61
CA ASP A 88 -7.36 3.60 -44.03
C ASP A 88 -8.36 4.63 -44.62
N VAL A 89 -9.22 5.24 -43.81
CA VAL A 89 -10.23 6.21 -44.26
C VAL A 89 -10.03 7.55 -43.58
N ASN A 90 -9.70 8.59 -44.35
CA ASN A 90 -9.59 9.94 -43.85
C ASN A 90 -10.99 10.60 -43.77
N PRO A 91 -11.48 11.00 -42.57
CA PRO A 91 -12.77 11.69 -42.43
C PRO A 91 -12.85 13.05 -43.12
N GLN A 92 -11.71 13.72 -43.35
CA GLN A 92 -11.68 15.01 -44.03
C GLN A 92 -11.84 14.88 -45.56
N GLU A 93 -11.63 13.68 -46.10
CA GLU A 93 -11.77 13.39 -47.52
C GLU A 93 -13.17 12.84 -47.82
N ALA A 94 -14.03 13.68 -48.41
CA ALA A 94 -15.42 13.32 -48.71
C ALA A 94 -15.53 12.08 -49.63
N ASP A 95 -14.60 11.93 -50.57
CA ASP A 95 -14.56 10.80 -51.50
C ASP A 95 -14.28 9.47 -50.80
N GLN A 96 -13.35 9.47 -49.83
CA GLN A 96 -13.00 8.27 -49.08
C GLN A 96 -14.15 7.85 -48.15
N THR A 97 -14.75 8.81 -47.46
CA THR A 97 -15.91 8.54 -46.58
C THR A 97 -17.13 8.07 -47.37
N ALA A 98 -17.40 8.64 -48.55
CA ALA A 98 -18.49 8.21 -49.42
C ALA A 98 -18.27 6.79 -50.00
N ARG A 99 -17.04 6.47 -50.40
CA ARG A 99 -16.69 5.10 -50.85
C ARG A 99 -16.83 4.08 -49.73
N TYR A 100 -16.37 4.42 -48.53
CA TYR A 100 -16.52 3.54 -47.36
C TYR A 100 -17.98 3.30 -47.01
N ARG A 101 -18.83 4.34 -46.98
CA ARG A 101 -20.27 4.19 -46.74
C ARG A 101 -20.92 3.25 -47.76
N LYS A 102 -20.67 3.46 -49.06
CA LYS A 102 -21.19 2.59 -50.13
C LYS A 102 -20.70 1.15 -50.03
N LYS A 103 -19.48 0.94 -49.50
CA LYS A 103 -18.94 -0.40 -49.27
C LYS A 103 -19.71 -1.11 -48.16
N ILE A 104 -19.99 -0.43 -47.05
CA ILE A 104 -20.72 -0.98 -45.91
C ILE A 104 -22.20 -1.22 -46.25
N GLU A 105 -22.84 -0.32 -46.98
CA GLU A 105 -24.24 -0.47 -47.42
C GLU A 105 -24.48 -1.71 -48.29
N LYS A 106 -23.45 -2.17 -49.02
CA LYS A 106 -23.50 -3.38 -49.85
C LYS A 106 -23.10 -4.65 -49.09
N ASP A 107 -22.69 -4.54 -47.84
CA ASP A 107 -22.31 -5.69 -47.03
C ASP A 107 -23.56 -6.47 -46.59
N GLU A 108 -23.59 -7.78 -46.85
CA GLU A 108 -24.67 -8.68 -46.44
C GLU A 108 -24.89 -8.68 -44.91
N ALA A 109 -23.83 -8.44 -44.13
CA ALA A 109 -23.95 -8.30 -42.69
C ALA A 109 -24.75 -7.04 -42.31
N CYS A 110 -24.52 -5.92 -43.02
CA CYS A 110 -25.24 -4.69 -42.82
C CYS A 110 -26.72 -4.85 -43.22
N SER A 111 -26.98 -5.40 -44.41
CA SER A 111 -28.35 -5.60 -44.91
C SER A 111 -29.16 -6.52 -43.99
N ARG A 112 -28.59 -7.65 -43.57
CA ARG A 112 -29.24 -8.60 -42.65
C ARG A 112 -29.57 -7.96 -41.30
N THR A 113 -28.64 -7.20 -40.73
CA THR A 113 -28.82 -6.58 -39.41
C THR A 113 -29.91 -5.51 -39.46
N VAL A 114 -29.93 -4.67 -40.51
CA VAL A 114 -30.97 -3.64 -40.69
C VAL A 114 -32.35 -4.27 -40.82
N LEU A 115 -32.49 -5.34 -41.62
CA LEU A 115 -33.76 -6.07 -41.77
C LEU A 115 -34.22 -6.70 -40.45
N GLN A 116 -33.29 -7.28 -39.68
CA GLN A 116 -33.59 -7.86 -38.38
C GLN A 116 -34.09 -6.80 -37.41
N LEU A 117 -33.42 -5.65 -37.31
CA LEU A 117 -33.82 -4.55 -36.42
C LEU A 117 -35.17 -3.93 -36.83
N GLY A 118 -35.43 -3.80 -38.14
CA GLY A 118 -36.71 -3.31 -38.65
C GLY A 118 -37.90 -4.24 -38.36
N HIS A 119 -37.67 -5.53 -38.11
CA HIS A 119 -38.72 -6.47 -37.71
C HIS A 119 -39.13 -6.34 -36.23
N VAL A 120 -38.36 -5.61 -35.41
CA VAL A 120 -38.59 -5.54 -33.95
C VAL A 120 -39.62 -4.47 -33.55
N GLU A 121 -40.11 -3.63 -34.48
CA GLU A 121 -41.11 -2.58 -34.19
C GLU A 121 -42.58 -2.99 -34.41
N LEU A 122 -42.95 -4.24 -34.12
CA LEU A 122 -44.37 -4.64 -34.02
C LEU A 122 -44.61 -5.50 -32.76
N ILE A 123 -44.43 -4.89 -31.58
CA ILE A 123 -45.06 -5.32 -30.32
C ILE A 123 -45.57 -4.09 -29.60
#